data_AF-A0A973CGE4-F1
#
_entry.id   AF-A0A973CGE4-F1
#
_cell.length_a   1.000
_cell.length_b   1.000
_cell.length_c   1.000
_cell.angle_alpha   90.00
_cell.angle_beta   90.00
_cell.angle_gamma   90.00
#
_symmetry.space_group_name_H-M   'P 1'
#
loop_
_entity.id
_entity.type
_entity.pdbx_description
1 polymer ?
#
loop_
_entity_poly.entity_id
_entity_poly.type
_entity_poly.pdbx_seq_one_letter_code
_entity_poly.pdbx_strand_id
1 'polypeptide(L)'
;MEDKLFETVSWGKYVYRSEIERVNFYQNVENDDSGIRYFIYSSQWLASLYVVIEGWESLTIPDERIDKLLSAYGDYLLTVKRCRNAVYHYQKSILDKRVEKAVSDADLLNWAGALLEEFVRFLFMYPITLHGLCDESLHLQKEYFDLIGWIPENESVVKWLQVLVDITEYYQGGNAELLKRSPENDKIFEEIFQKLKTSEINPYISLLSRL
;
A
#
# COMPACT_ATOMS: atom_id res chain seq x y z
N MET A 1 10.07 21.19 5.06
CA MET A 1 10.37 19.74 5.02
C MET A 1 9.62 19.04 6.15
N GLU A 2 9.75 19.51 7.40
CA GLU A 2 8.95 19.05 8.55
C GLU A 2 7.44 19.06 8.31
N ASP A 3 6.87 20.16 7.79
CA ASP A 3 5.42 20.26 7.58
C ASP A 3 4.89 19.15 6.66
N LYS A 4 5.60 18.86 5.57
CA LYS A 4 5.22 17.80 4.62
C LYS A 4 5.35 16.41 5.25
N LEU A 5 6.35 16.18 6.10
CA LEU A 5 6.47 14.92 6.83
C LEU A 5 5.26 14.70 7.74
N PHE A 6 4.84 15.71 8.52
CA PHE A 6 3.65 15.62 9.37
C PHE A 6 2.36 15.43 8.58
N GLU A 7 2.22 16.12 7.44
CA GLU A 7 1.09 15.91 6.53
C GLU A 7 1.05 14.46 6.01
N THR A 8 2.20 13.89 5.62
CA THR A 8 2.27 12.49 5.17
C THR A 8 2.00 11.50 6.31
N VAL A 9 2.43 11.77 7.55
CA VAL A 9 2.05 10.96 8.73
C VAL A 9 0.53 10.98 8.92
N SER A 10 -0.08 12.16 8.85
CA SER A 10 -1.54 12.32 8.96
C SER A 10 -2.27 11.53 7.88
N TRP A 11 -1.80 11.64 6.63
CA TRP A 11 -2.29 10.86 5.50
C TRP A 11 -2.11 9.34 5.70
N GLY A 12 -0.98 8.92 6.28
CA GLY A 12 -0.67 7.52 6.59
C GLY A 12 -1.71 6.84 7.47
N LYS A 13 -2.40 7.58 8.36
CA LYS A 13 -3.52 7.04 9.14
C LYS A 13 -4.71 6.63 8.27
N TYR A 14 -4.95 7.36 7.18
CA TYR A 14 -6.00 7.01 6.21
C TYR A 14 -5.58 5.83 5.34
N VAL A 15 -4.29 5.73 4.98
CA VAL A 15 -3.73 4.55 4.32
C VAL A 15 -3.95 3.32 5.20
N TYR A 16 -3.55 3.39 6.48
CA TYR A 16 -3.75 2.30 7.44
C TYR A 16 -5.23 1.92 7.57
N ARG A 17 -6.12 2.91 7.68
CA ARG A 17 -7.56 2.65 7.72
C ARG A 17 -8.05 1.92 6.45
N SER A 18 -7.62 2.36 5.28
CA SER A 18 -7.99 1.70 4.02
C SER A 18 -7.47 0.27 3.96
N GLU A 19 -6.30 0.01 4.54
CA GLU A 19 -5.73 -1.33 4.65
C GLU A 19 -6.54 -2.22 5.61
N ILE A 20 -6.97 -1.71 6.77
CA ILE A 20 -7.89 -2.42 7.66
C ILE A 20 -9.16 -2.82 6.92
N GLU A 21 -9.74 -1.91 6.13
CA GLU A 21 -10.98 -2.22 5.39
C GLU A 21 -10.75 -3.25 4.27
N ARG A 22 -9.57 -3.24 3.62
CA ARG A 22 -9.17 -4.28 2.67
C ARG A 22 -9.06 -5.65 3.36
N VAL A 23 -8.41 -5.70 4.51
CA VAL A 23 -8.28 -6.93 5.31
C VAL A 23 -9.66 -7.42 5.76
N ASN A 24 -10.52 -6.52 6.24
CA ASN A 24 -11.90 -6.85 6.61
C ASN A 24 -12.67 -7.44 5.42
N PHE A 25 -12.49 -6.87 4.22
CA PHE A 25 -13.08 -7.40 3.01
C PHE A 25 -12.64 -8.85 2.77
N TYR A 26 -11.34 -9.14 2.68
CA TYR A 26 -10.91 -10.51 2.42
C TYR A 26 -11.28 -11.50 3.53
N GLN A 27 -11.27 -11.09 4.79
CA GLN A 27 -11.57 -11.99 5.92
C GLN A 27 -13.05 -12.28 6.12
N ASN A 28 -13.96 -11.37 5.75
CA ASN A 28 -15.37 -11.48 6.11
C ASN A 28 -16.31 -11.85 4.96
N VAL A 29 -15.79 -11.98 3.75
CA VAL A 29 -16.59 -12.37 2.56
C VAL A 29 -16.56 -13.86 2.26
N GLU A 30 -15.69 -14.62 2.94
CA GLU A 30 -15.70 -16.07 2.82
C GLU A 30 -17.04 -16.63 3.30
N ASN A 31 -17.65 -17.50 2.50
CA ASN A 31 -18.98 -18.12 2.75
C ASN A 31 -20.16 -17.12 2.81
N ASP A 32 -20.09 -15.98 2.11
CA ASP A 32 -21.23 -15.06 1.99
C ASP A 32 -22.23 -15.49 0.89
N ASP A 33 -23.11 -16.43 1.22
CA ASP A 33 -24.18 -16.90 0.31
C ASP A 33 -25.13 -15.79 -0.15
N SER A 34 -25.21 -14.68 0.59
CA SER A 34 -26.14 -13.57 0.33
C SER A 34 -25.58 -12.48 -0.58
N GLY A 35 -24.25 -12.40 -0.73
CA GLY A 35 -23.54 -11.29 -1.38
C GLY A 35 -23.60 -9.96 -0.61
N ILE A 36 -24.31 -9.90 0.54
CA ILE A 36 -24.46 -8.67 1.33
C ILE A 36 -23.17 -8.30 2.03
N ARG A 37 -22.43 -9.26 2.60
CA ARG A 37 -21.13 -8.99 3.22
C ARG A 37 -20.14 -8.55 2.15
N TYR A 38 -20.12 -9.23 1.01
CA TYR A 38 -19.32 -8.83 -0.13
C TYR A 38 -19.57 -7.37 -0.48
N PHE A 39 -20.83 -6.99 -0.69
CA PHE A 39 -21.22 -5.61 -0.98
C PHE A 39 -20.79 -4.63 0.11
N ILE A 40 -21.05 -4.92 1.38
CA ILE A 40 -20.73 -4.02 2.50
C ILE A 40 -19.23 -3.81 2.62
N TYR A 41 -18.44 -4.88 2.70
CA TYR A 41 -17.01 -4.74 2.97
C TYR A 41 -16.22 -4.22 1.76
N SER A 42 -16.56 -4.65 0.55
CA SER A 42 -15.91 -4.09 -0.66
C SER A 42 -16.23 -2.61 -0.84
N SER A 43 -17.48 -2.19 -0.63
CA SER A 43 -17.87 -0.78 -0.75
C SER A 43 -17.23 0.09 0.32
N GLN A 44 -17.12 -0.41 1.56
CA GLN A 44 -16.42 0.27 2.65
C GLN A 44 -14.93 0.43 2.34
N TRP A 45 -14.27 -0.60 1.80
CA TRP A 45 -12.88 -0.51 1.38
C TRP A 45 -12.69 0.52 0.27
N LEU A 46 -13.48 0.46 -0.81
CA LEU A 46 -13.43 1.46 -1.89
C LEU A 46 -13.69 2.87 -1.38
N ALA A 47 -14.64 3.05 -0.47
CA ALA A 47 -14.94 4.34 0.14
C ALA A 47 -13.76 4.89 0.95
N SER A 48 -13.08 4.03 1.73
CA SER A 48 -11.89 4.41 2.49
C SER A 48 -10.70 4.72 1.57
N LEU A 49 -10.50 3.95 0.50
CA LEU A 49 -9.44 4.19 -0.48
C LEU A 49 -9.60 5.56 -1.14
N TYR A 50 -10.82 5.98 -1.46
CA TYR A 50 -11.03 7.32 -2.02
C TYR A 50 -10.51 8.43 -1.12
N VAL A 51 -10.66 8.29 0.21
CA VAL A 51 -10.15 9.28 1.17
C VAL A 51 -8.62 9.33 1.15
N VAL A 52 -7.96 8.19 0.93
CA VAL A 52 -6.50 8.14 0.71
C VAL A 52 -6.12 8.94 -0.54
N ILE A 53 -6.88 8.78 -1.63
CA ILE A 53 -6.63 9.53 -2.87
C ILE A 53 -6.84 11.03 -2.67
N GLU A 54 -7.90 11.45 -1.96
CA GLU A 54 -8.13 12.88 -1.64
C GLU A 54 -6.97 13.48 -0.84
N GLY A 55 -6.45 12.72 0.13
CA GLY A 55 -5.26 13.13 0.88
C GLY A 55 -4.01 13.20 0.01
N TRP A 56 -3.79 12.22 -0.88
CA TRP A 56 -2.68 12.22 -1.83
C TRP A 56 -2.69 13.45 -2.74
N GLU A 57 -3.83 13.77 -3.35
CA GLU A 57 -4.00 14.96 -4.18
C GLU A 57 -3.69 16.26 -3.41
N SER A 58 -3.99 16.28 -2.11
CA SER A 58 -3.71 17.42 -1.23
C SER A 58 -2.25 17.53 -0.82
N LEU A 59 -1.51 16.41 -0.75
CA LEU A 59 -0.09 16.39 -0.41
C LEU A 59 0.77 17.01 -1.51
N THR A 60 0.36 16.91 -2.78
CA THR A 60 1.08 17.43 -3.96
C THR A 60 2.53 16.93 -4.07
N ILE A 61 2.77 15.69 -3.63
CA ILE A 61 4.06 15.01 -3.76
C ILE A 61 4.00 14.10 -4.98
N PRO A 62 4.98 14.11 -5.89
CA PRO A 62 4.96 13.24 -7.06
C PRO A 62 5.38 11.81 -6.72
N ASP A 63 4.77 10.83 -7.38
CA ASP A 63 5.24 9.45 -7.41
C ASP A 63 4.80 8.78 -8.72
N GLU A 64 5.77 8.40 -9.55
CA GLU A 64 5.53 7.93 -10.91
C GLU A 64 4.57 6.73 -10.98
N ARG A 65 4.63 5.82 -10.00
CA ARG A 65 3.80 4.60 -10.01
C ARG A 65 2.36 4.92 -9.65
N ILE A 66 2.16 5.72 -8.60
CA ILE A 66 0.84 6.20 -8.21
C ILE A 66 0.23 7.06 -9.33
N ASP A 67 1.01 7.98 -9.88
CA ASP A 67 0.55 8.89 -10.95
C ASP A 67 0.19 8.12 -12.23
N LYS A 68 0.94 7.06 -12.59
CA LYS A 68 0.62 6.16 -13.69
C LYS A 68 -0.71 5.43 -13.44
N LEU A 69 -0.92 4.89 -12.24
CA LEU A 69 -2.17 4.18 -11.88
C LEU A 69 -3.39 5.11 -11.89
N LEU A 70 -3.26 6.32 -11.35
CA LEU A 70 -4.34 7.30 -11.31
C LEU A 70 -4.70 7.80 -12.72
N SER A 71 -3.69 8.02 -13.57
CA SER A 71 -3.90 8.51 -14.94
C SER A 71 -4.48 7.45 -15.88
N ALA A 72 -4.00 6.20 -15.82
CA ALA A 72 -4.47 5.11 -16.67
C ALA A 72 -5.93 4.68 -16.38
N TYR A 73 -6.42 4.97 -15.16
CA TYR A 73 -7.72 4.53 -14.66
C TYR A 73 -8.56 5.69 -14.07
N GLY A 74 -8.53 6.86 -14.71
CA GLY A 74 -9.27 8.04 -14.23
C GLY A 74 -10.80 7.85 -14.13
N ASP A 75 -11.39 6.92 -14.88
CA ASP A 75 -12.80 6.52 -14.77
C ASP A 75 -13.10 5.73 -13.47
N TYR A 76 -12.15 4.94 -12.98
CA TYR A 76 -12.27 4.24 -11.70
C TYR A 76 -12.21 5.21 -10.53
N LEU A 77 -11.36 6.23 -10.59
CA LEU A 77 -11.34 7.32 -9.61
C LEU A 77 -12.72 7.96 -9.44
N LEU A 78 -13.39 8.31 -10.55
CA LEU A 78 -14.74 8.89 -10.51
C LEU A 78 -15.77 7.91 -9.93
N THR A 79 -15.63 6.62 -10.24
CA THR A 79 -16.52 5.56 -9.73
C THR A 79 -16.36 5.39 -8.23
N VAL A 80 -15.14 5.34 -7.73
CA VAL A 80 -14.81 5.20 -6.31
C VAL A 80 -15.21 6.44 -5.50
N LYS A 81 -15.06 7.65 -6.05
CA LYS A 81 -15.62 8.89 -5.48
C LYS A 81 -17.13 8.81 -5.26
N ARG A 82 -17.87 8.32 -6.26
CA ARG A 82 -19.33 8.16 -6.18
C ARG A 82 -19.71 7.07 -5.20
N CYS A 83 -18.94 5.99 -5.15
CA CYS A 83 -19.09 4.91 -4.18
C CYS A 83 -18.97 5.45 -2.75
N ARG A 84 -17.91 6.21 -2.43
CA ARG A 84 -17.71 6.85 -1.12
C ARG A 84 -18.91 7.68 -0.67
N ASN A 85 -19.48 8.47 -1.58
CA ASN A 85 -20.68 9.26 -1.27
C ASN A 85 -21.90 8.38 -1.01
N ALA A 86 -22.09 7.30 -1.76
CA ALA A 86 -23.23 6.41 -1.56
C ALA A 86 -23.11 5.59 -0.26
N VAL A 87 -21.89 5.19 0.14
CA VAL A 87 -21.62 4.41 1.36
C VAL A 87 -21.85 5.22 2.63
N TYR A 88 -21.39 6.47 2.68
CA TYR A 88 -21.48 7.30 3.91
C TYR A 88 -22.74 8.17 4.00
N HIS A 89 -23.61 8.15 3.00
CA HIS A 89 -24.90 8.83 3.04
C HIS A 89 -26.05 7.82 2.97
N TYR A 90 -27.03 7.97 3.85
CA TYR A 90 -28.22 7.10 3.86
C TYR A 90 -28.88 7.05 2.48
N GLN A 91 -29.12 5.82 2.00
CA GLN A 91 -29.84 5.55 0.75
C GLN A 91 -31.19 4.91 1.05
N LYS A 92 -32.22 5.29 0.28
CA LYS A 92 -33.55 4.67 0.37
C LYS A 92 -33.58 3.26 -0.21
N SER A 93 -32.71 2.98 -1.18
CA SER A 93 -32.52 1.66 -1.78
C SER A 93 -31.53 0.85 -0.95
N ILE A 94 -31.83 -0.43 -0.72
CA ILE A 94 -30.94 -1.37 -0.02
C ILE A 94 -29.62 -1.55 -0.78
N LEU A 95 -29.69 -1.65 -2.12
CA LEU A 95 -28.53 -1.72 -3.00
C LEU A 95 -28.52 -0.49 -3.92
N ASP A 96 -27.53 0.37 -3.72
CA ASP A 96 -27.30 1.49 -4.63
C ASP A 96 -26.60 0.97 -5.89
N LYS A 97 -27.22 1.15 -7.06
CA LYS A 97 -26.70 0.67 -8.36
C LYS A 97 -25.29 1.17 -8.67
N ARG A 98 -24.90 2.33 -8.14
CA ARG A 98 -23.56 2.90 -8.34
C ARG A 98 -22.51 2.10 -7.57
N VAL A 99 -22.86 1.71 -6.35
CA VAL A 99 -22.01 0.85 -5.51
C VAL A 99 -21.97 -0.55 -6.08
N GLU A 100 -23.13 -1.11 -6.44
CA GLU A 100 -23.25 -2.44 -7.04
C GLU A 100 -22.37 -2.58 -8.29
N LYS A 101 -22.41 -1.59 -9.18
CA LYS A 101 -21.55 -1.56 -10.37
C LYS A 101 -20.06 -1.53 -9.99
N ALA A 102 -19.67 -0.74 -8.99
CA ALA A 102 -18.29 -0.62 -8.58
C ALA A 102 -17.75 -1.92 -7.97
N VAL A 103 -18.53 -2.55 -7.06
CA VAL A 103 -18.10 -3.78 -6.37
C VAL A 103 -18.15 -5.01 -7.25
N SER A 104 -18.92 -4.97 -8.35
CA SER A 104 -18.98 -6.08 -9.34
C SER A 104 -17.92 -5.96 -10.45
N ASP A 105 -17.15 -4.88 -10.48
CA ASP A 105 -16.08 -4.67 -11.48
C ASP A 105 -14.74 -5.20 -10.93
N ALA A 106 -14.34 -6.38 -11.39
CA ALA A 106 -13.12 -7.04 -10.93
C ALA A 106 -11.85 -6.26 -11.29
N ASP A 107 -11.79 -5.60 -12.45
CA ASP A 107 -10.61 -4.81 -12.85
C ASP A 107 -10.53 -3.54 -11.99
N LEU A 108 -11.66 -2.96 -11.58
CA LEU A 108 -11.70 -1.88 -10.59
C LEU A 108 -11.18 -2.32 -9.22
N LEU A 109 -11.59 -3.49 -8.73
CA LEU A 109 -11.09 -4.02 -7.45
C LEU A 109 -9.60 -4.35 -7.51
N ASN A 110 -9.11 -4.90 -8.63
CA ASN A 110 -7.68 -5.12 -8.83
C ASN A 110 -6.92 -3.80 -8.86
N TRP A 111 -7.45 -2.77 -9.53
CA TRP A 111 -6.86 -1.43 -9.54
C TRP A 111 -6.85 -0.81 -8.14
N ALA A 112 -7.92 -0.97 -7.37
CA ALA A 112 -8.00 -0.49 -5.99
C ALA A 112 -6.94 -1.18 -5.10
N GLY A 113 -6.73 -2.48 -5.27
CA GLY A 113 -5.64 -3.23 -4.65
C GLY A 113 -4.27 -2.70 -5.07
N ALA A 114 -4.01 -2.62 -6.37
CA ALA A 114 -2.75 -2.13 -6.92
C ALA A 114 -2.39 -0.73 -6.40
N LEU A 115 -3.38 0.17 -6.37
CA LEU A 115 -3.19 1.55 -5.94
C LEU A 115 -2.93 1.64 -4.44
N LEU A 116 -3.65 0.88 -3.61
CA LEU A 116 -3.39 0.85 -2.18
C LEU A 116 -1.97 0.34 -1.89
N GLU A 117 -1.53 -0.73 -2.55
CA GLU A 117 -0.16 -1.27 -2.41
C GLU A 117 0.91 -0.22 -2.77
N GLU A 118 0.70 0.57 -3.83
CA GLU A 118 1.62 1.66 -4.17
C GLU A 118 1.59 2.81 -3.15
N PHE A 119 0.43 3.12 -2.57
CA PHE A 119 0.36 4.07 -1.45
C PHE A 119 1.10 3.58 -0.22
N VAL A 120 0.96 2.29 0.13
CA VAL A 120 1.68 1.70 1.26
C VAL A 120 3.19 1.68 1.00
N ARG A 121 3.61 1.32 -0.22
CA ARG A 121 5.01 1.42 -0.64
C ARG A 121 5.52 2.84 -0.46
N PHE A 122 4.83 3.82 -1.04
CA PHE A 122 5.25 5.22 -0.97
C PHE A 122 5.38 5.65 0.49
N LEU A 123 4.35 5.40 1.30
CA LEU A 123 4.32 5.76 2.72
C LEU A 123 5.52 5.17 3.48
N PHE A 124 5.85 3.91 3.21
CA PHE A 124 6.95 3.22 3.85
C PHE A 124 8.33 3.72 3.42
N MET A 125 8.47 4.05 2.14
CA MET A 125 9.74 4.53 1.59
C MET A 125 9.98 6.02 1.84
N TYR A 126 8.95 6.82 2.13
CA TYR A 126 9.04 8.28 2.17
C TYR A 126 10.12 8.83 3.12
N PRO A 127 10.28 8.35 4.37
CA PRO A 127 11.37 8.80 5.24
C PRO A 127 12.78 8.53 4.65
N ILE A 128 12.91 7.42 3.93
CA ILE A 128 14.16 6.98 3.30
C ILE A 128 14.44 7.79 2.03
N THR A 129 13.43 8.16 1.25
CA THR A 129 13.64 8.98 0.04
C THR A 129 14.09 10.40 0.36
N LEU A 130 13.84 10.90 1.58
CA LEU A 130 14.30 12.22 2.03
C LEU A 130 15.80 12.25 2.36
N HIS A 131 16.34 11.18 2.94
CA HIS A 131 17.70 11.17 3.51
C HIS A 131 18.63 10.12 2.88
N GLY A 132 18.12 9.27 1.99
CA GLY A 132 18.80 8.07 1.53
C GLY A 132 18.72 6.95 2.56
N LEU A 133 19.32 5.80 2.25
CA LEU A 133 19.37 4.67 3.17
C LEU A 133 20.53 4.87 4.18
N CYS A 134 20.19 5.36 5.37
CA CYS A 134 21.11 5.54 6.50
C CYS A 134 20.41 5.33 7.86
N ASP A 135 21.18 5.22 8.94
CA ASP A 135 20.66 5.01 10.30
C ASP A 135 19.64 6.07 10.71
N GLU A 136 19.89 7.34 10.39
CA GLU A 136 18.97 8.43 10.69
C GLU A 136 17.62 8.26 9.98
N SER A 137 17.63 7.83 8.71
CA SER A 137 16.41 7.59 7.93
C SER A 137 15.62 6.39 8.43
N LEU A 138 16.29 5.35 8.92
CA LEU A 138 15.68 4.15 9.49
C LEU A 138 15.08 4.46 10.86
N HIS A 139 15.78 5.25 11.66
CA HIS A 139 15.25 5.76 12.93
C HIS A 139 14.02 6.64 12.69
N LEU A 140 14.10 7.58 11.74
CA LEU A 140 12.97 8.41 11.35
C LEU A 140 11.80 7.57 10.83
N GLN A 141 12.05 6.54 10.01
CA GLN A 141 11.01 5.64 9.53
C GLN A 141 10.29 4.94 10.69
N LYS A 142 11.04 4.49 11.71
CA LYS A 142 10.45 3.89 12.90
C LYS A 142 9.55 4.88 13.65
N GLU A 143 10.05 6.09 13.96
CA GLU A 143 9.25 7.12 14.64
C GLU A 143 8.00 7.51 13.81
N TYR A 144 8.17 7.60 12.49
CA TYR A 144 7.13 7.91 11.54
C TYR A 144 5.96 6.91 11.62
N PHE A 145 6.25 5.62 11.70
CA PHE A 145 5.22 4.59 11.85
C PHE A 145 4.72 4.42 13.29
N ASP A 146 5.54 4.72 14.30
CA ASP A 146 5.09 4.82 15.70
C ASP A 146 3.98 5.88 15.84
N LEU A 147 4.04 7.00 15.09
CA LEU A 147 3.01 8.04 15.05
C LEU A 147 1.73 7.63 14.30
N ILE A 148 1.86 6.78 13.28
CA ILE A 148 0.71 6.22 12.53
C ILE A 148 0.02 5.13 13.38
N GLY A 149 0.79 4.39 14.17
CA GLY A 149 0.33 3.25 14.97
C GLY A 149 0.22 1.95 14.16
N TRP A 150 0.99 1.82 13.08
CA TRP A 150 0.95 0.68 12.16
C TRP A 150 2.27 0.52 11.42
N ILE A 151 2.68 -0.72 11.12
CA ILE A 151 3.78 -1.03 10.20
C ILE A 151 3.27 -2.05 9.17
N PRO A 152 3.49 -1.83 7.85
CA PRO A 152 3.04 -2.74 6.79
C PRO A 152 3.88 -4.04 6.66
N GLU A 153 4.02 -4.82 7.73
CA GLU A 153 4.91 -6.01 7.79
C GLU A 153 4.64 -7.08 6.71
N ASN A 154 3.40 -7.15 6.22
CA ASN A 154 3.01 -8.18 5.25
C ASN A 154 3.35 -7.80 3.81
N GLU A 155 3.65 -6.53 3.54
CA GLU A 155 3.84 -6.04 2.18
C GLU A 155 5.16 -6.48 1.58
N SER A 156 5.11 -6.87 0.31
CA SER A 156 6.29 -7.36 -0.42
C SER A 156 7.41 -6.34 -0.38
N VAL A 157 7.12 -5.05 -0.59
CA VAL A 157 8.14 -4.00 -0.60
C VAL A 157 8.83 -3.79 0.76
N VAL A 158 8.12 -4.02 1.86
CA VAL A 158 8.66 -3.92 3.23
C VAL A 158 9.66 -5.02 3.49
N LYS A 159 9.27 -6.26 3.17
CA LYS A 159 10.17 -7.43 3.26
C LYS A 159 11.39 -7.23 2.39
N TRP A 160 11.19 -6.70 1.19
CA TRP A 160 12.25 -6.39 0.26
C TRP A 160 13.27 -5.38 0.80
N LEU A 161 12.81 -4.26 1.38
CA LEU A 161 13.70 -3.29 1.99
C LEU A 161 14.43 -3.88 3.19
N GLN A 162 13.74 -4.61 4.07
CA GLN A 162 14.36 -5.23 5.24
C GLN A 162 15.53 -6.13 4.83
N VAL A 163 15.34 -6.95 3.80
CA VAL A 163 16.43 -7.80 3.28
C VAL A 163 17.59 -6.97 2.72
N LEU A 164 17.33 -5.84 2.07
CA LEU A 164 18.39 -4.93 1.60
C LEU A 164 19.15 -4.27 2.75
N VAL A 165 18.47 -3.90 3.83
CA VAL A 165 19.09 -3.39 5.07
C VAL A 165 19.98 -4.48 5.67
N ASP A 166 19.45 -5.69 5.85
CA ASP A 166 20.20 -6.83 6.41
C ASP A 166 21.46 -7.16 5.57
N ILE A 167 21.35 -7.13 4.24
CA ILE A 167 22.49 -7.28 3.30
C ILE A 167 23.53 -6.17 3.54
N THR A 168 23.07 -4.93 3.67
CA THR A 168 23.96 -3.76 3.81
C THR A 168 24.71 -3.82 5.14
N GLU A 169 24.00 -4.11 6.23
CA GLU A 169 24.60 -4.30 7.55
C GLU A 169 25.64 -5.43 7.54
N TYR A 170 25.31 -6.56 6.91
CA TYR A 170 26.24 -7.68 6.74
C TYR A 170 27.53 -7.27 6.02
N TYR A 171 27.43 -6.53 4.91
CA TYR A 171 28.62 -6.07 4.17
C TYR A 171 29.40 -4.96 4.87
N GLN A 172 28.75 -4.14 5.70
CA GLN A 172 29.38 -3.10 6.51
C GLN A 172 30.01 -3.64 7.81
N GLY A 173 29.77 -4.92 8.14
CA GLY A 173 30.27 -5.54 9.37
C GLY A 173 29.46 -5.21 10.63
N GLY A 174 28.23 -4.72 10.46
CA GLY A 174 27.26 -4.48 11.52
C GLY A 174 26.63 -5.78 12.02
N ASN A 175 26.59 -5.95 13.34
CA ASN A 175 26.16 -7.14 14.08
C ASN A 175 26.96 -8.44 13.84
N ALA A 176 28.17 -8.44 14.41
CA ALA A 176 29.12 -9.57 14.47
C ALA A 176 28.60 -10.89 15.09
N GLU A 177 27.33 -10.97 15.54
CA GLU A 177 26.82 -12.13 16.28
C GLU A 177 25.92 -13.09 15.47
N LEU A 178 25.29 -12.66 14.36
CA LEU A 178 24.31 -13.52 13.64
C LEU A 178 24.82 -14.11 12.32
N LEU A 179 25.67 -13.42 11.55
CA LEU A 179 26.22 -13.92 10.28
C LEU A 179 27.66 -13.41 10.08
N LYS A 180 28.66 -14.27 10.29
CA LYS A 180 30.04 -13.91 9.93
C LYS A 180 30.18 -13.85 8.42
N ARG A 181 30.95 -12.87 7.94
CA ARG A 181 31.30 -12.82 6.52
C ARG A 181 32.05 -14.07 6.09
N SER A 182 31.54 -14.77 5.09
CA SER A 182 32.15 -15.99 4.56
C SER A 182 31.78 -16.17 3.09
N PRO A 183 32.58 -16.91 2.29
CA PRO A 183 32.26 -17.20 0.89
C PRO A 183 30.89 -17.85 0.69
N GLU A 184 30.44 -18.66 1.65
CA GLU A 184 29.13 -19.32 1.63
C GLU A 184 28.00 -18.30 1.82
N ASN A 185 28.14 -17.39 2.79
CA ASN A 185 27.16 -16.35 3.05
C ASN A 185 27.11 -15.29 1.93
N ASP A 186 28.26 -14.93 1.35
CA ASP A 186 28.32 -14.05 0.18
C ASP A 186 27.53 -14.62 -1.00
N LYS A 187 27.61 -15.94 -1.23
CA LYS A 187 26.83 -16.63 -2.28
C LYS A 187 25.33 -16.57 -1.99
N ILE A 188 24.92 -16.78 -0.74
CA ILE A 188 23.51 -16.70 -0.32
C ILE A 188 22.97 -15.29 -0.56
N PHE A 189 23.71 -14.25 -0.18
CA PHE A 189 23.28 -12.87 -0.37
C PHE A 189 23.22 -12.46 -1.85
N GLU A 190 24.15 -12.92 -2.70
CA GLU A 190 24.07 -12.68 -4.14
C GLU A 190 22.83 -13.37 -4.75
N GLU A 191 22.54 -14.62 -4.35
CA GLU A 191 21.32 -15.32 -4.80
C GLU A 191 20.04 -14.61 -4.35
N ILE A 192 20.01 -14.12 -3.11
CA ILE A 192 18.90 -13.31 -2.59
C ILE A 192 18.78 -12.02 -3.40
N PHE A 193 19.87 -11.28 -3.62
CA PHE A 193 19.87 -10.04 -4.37
C PHE A 193 19.39 -10.21 -5.81
N GLN A 194 19.73 -11.31 -6.49
CA GLN A 194 19.24 -11.60 -7.84
C GLN A 194 17.74 -11.96 -7.87
N LYS A 195 17.24 -12.71 -6.87
CA LYS A 195 15.79 -12.92 -6.69
C LYS A 195 15.08 -11.60 -6.39
N LEU A 196 15.71 -10.76 -5.58
CA LEU A 196 15.37 -9.37 -5.34
C LEU A 196 15.71 -8.43 -6.52
N LYS A 197 15.83 -8.91 -7.75
CA LYS A 197 15.75 -8.00 -8.92
C LYS A 197 14.60 -8.34 -9.84
N THR A 198 14.05 -9.53 -9.65
CA THR A 198 13.16 -10.18 -10.59
C THR A 198 11.77 -10.42 -10.02
N SER A 199 11.56 -10.20 -8.71
CA SER A 199 10.22 -10.37 -8.13
C SER A 199 9.36 -9.14 -8.38
N GLU A 200 8.13 -9.37 -8.82
CA GLU A 200 7.12 -8.34 -8.98
C GLU A 200 6.70 -7.86 -7.59
N ILE A 201 6.89 -6.56 -7.32
CA ILE A 201 6.68 -5.98 -5.97
C ILE A 201 5.19 -5.81 -5.68
N ASN A 202 4.36 -5.63 -6.72
CA ASN A 202 2.93 -5.39 -6.61
C ASN A 202 2.16 -6.45 -7.42
N PRO A 203 1.49 -7.41 -6.76
CA PRO A 203 0.90 -8.57 -7.42
C PRO A 203 -0.30 -8.22 -8.30
N TYR A 204 -0.93 -7.06 -8.08
CA TYR A 204 -2.11 -6.65 -8.84
C TYR A 204 -1.76 -6.08 -10.22
N ILE A 205 -0.53 -5.60 -10.44
CA ILE A 205 -0.13 -4.96 -11.70
C ILE A 205 -0.32 -5.90 -12.88
N SER A 206 0.05 -7.18 -12.74
CA SER A 206 -0.16 -8.20 -13.78
C SER A 206 -1.63 -8.50 -14.09
N LEU A 207 -2.55 -8.10 -13.22
CA LEU A 207 -4.00 -8.29 -13.38
C LEU A 207 -4.69 -7.11 -14.06
N LEU A 208 -3.97 -6.00 -14.27
CA LEU A 208 -4.51 -4.75 -14.79
C LEU A 208 -4.50 -4.72 -16.32
N SER A 209 -5.67 -4.47 -16.90
CA SER A 209 -5.87 -4.51 -18.35
C SER A 209 -5.24 -3.36 -19.14
N ARG A 210 -4.79 -2.27 -18.48
CA ARG A 210 -4.43 -0.99 -19.13
C ARG A 210 -2.99 -0.52 -18.86
N LEU A 211 -2.16 -1.32 -18.19
CA LEU A 211 -0.76 -0.98 -17.86
C LEU A 211 0.27 -1.72 -18.69
#